data_AF-A0AAE5TIP6-F1
#
_entry.id   AF-A0AAE5TIP6-F1
#
_cell.length_a   1.000
_cell.length_b   1.000
_cell.length_c   1.000
_cell.angle_alpha   90.00
_cell.angle_beta   90.00
_cell.angle_gamma   90.00
#
_symmetry.space_group_name_H-M   'P 1'
#
loop_
_entity.id
_entity.type
_entity.pdbx_description
1 polymer ?
#
loop_
_entity_poly.entity_id
_entity_poly.type
_entity_poly.pdbx_seq_one_letter_code
_entity_poly.pdbx_strand_id
1 'polypeptide(L)'
;MKTRSKTRKILTALLIGVLLFLSVLLLGVVLVTYMPGLNLNQWLQETANGWMAWRLCLYTVVIGLMYRIYRVRPFSVQLWGLVIAVFLTVEGLNLLYRL
;
A
#
# COMPACT_ATOMS: atom_id res chain seq x y z
N MET A 1 -23.67 -14.72 21.19
CA MET A 1 -23.58 -13.98 19.89
C MET A 1 -22.30 -13.15 19.69
N LYS A 2 -21.61 -12.66 20.74
CA LYS A 2 -20.37 -11.84 20.61
C LYS A 2 -19.12 -12.58 20.06
N THR A 3 -19.01 -13.90 20.25
CA THR A 3 -17.84 -14.70 19.84
C THR A 3 -17.73 -14.93 18.34
N ARG A 4 -18.85 -15.23 17.65
CA ARG A 4 -18.87 -15.39 16.17
C ARG A 4 -18.34 -14.17 15.41
N SER A 5 -18.55 -12.96 15.95
CA SER A 5 -18.06 -11.71 15.36
C SER A 5 -16.53 -11.58 15.41
N LYS A 6 -15.90 -11.98 16.54
CA LYS A 6 -14.44 -11.97 16.68
C LYS A 6 -13.77 -13.01 15.79
N THR A 7 -14.30 -14.24 15.75
CA THR A 7 -13.78 -15.32 14.90
C THR A 7 -13.85 -14.96 13.42
N ARG A 8 -14.96 -14.35 12.98
CA ARG A 8 -15.12 -13.90 11.59
C ARG A 8 -14.12 -12.80 11.23
N LYS A 9 -13.88 -11.82 12.11
CA LYS A 9 -12.86 -10.78 11.89
C LYS A 9 -11.45 -11.35 11.75
N ILE A 10 -11.09 -12.32 12.60
CA ILE A 10 -9.79 -13.00 12.54
C ILE A 10 -9.68 -13.78 11.23
N LEU A 11 -10.72 -14.52 10.85
CA LEU A 11 -10.74 -15.28 9.60
C LEU A 11 -10.59 -14.35 8.39
N THR A 12 -11.28 -13.20 8.37
CA THR A 12 -11.17 -12.21 7.29
C THR A 12 -9.77 -11.60 7.23
N ALA A 13 -9.17 -11.25 8.37
CA ALA A 13 -7.81 -10.72 8.41
C ALA A 13 -6.78 -11.74 7.92
N LEU A 14 -6.96 -13.01 8.28
CA LEU A 14 -6.10 -14.11 7.84
C LEU A 14 -6.25 -14.37 6.34
N LEU A 15 -7.48 -14.31 5.82
CA LEU A 15 -7.77 -14.44 4.39
C LEU A 15 -7.18 -13.27 3.58
N ILE A 16 -7.26 -12.04 4.09
CA ILE A 16 -6.58 -10.88 3.51
C ILE A 16 -5.06 -11.08 3.49
N GLY A 17 -4.48 -11.57 4.60
CA GLY A 17 -3.05 -11.85 4.69
C GLY A 17 -2.59 -12.93 3.69
N VAL A 18 -3.35 -14.01 3.54
CA VAL A 18 -3.08 -15.09 2.57
C VAL A 18 -3.20 -14.57 1.13
N LEU A 19 -4.23 -13.77 0.83
CA LEU A 19 -4.38 -13.16 -0.49
C LEU A 19 -3.24 -12.20 -0.82
N LEU A 20 -2.81 -11.38 0.14
CA LEU A 20 -1.63 -10.51 0.00
C LEU A 20 -0.38 -11.33 -0.29
N PHE A 21 -0.13 -12.39 0.48
CA PHE A 21 1.02 -13.27 0.26
C PHE A 21 1.01 -13.91 -1.12
N LEU A 22 -0.12 -14.49 -1.53
CA LEU A 22 -0.30 -15.09 -2.86
C LEU A 22 -0.09 -14.07 -3.98
N SER A 23 -0.61 -12.85 -3.80
CA SER A 23 -0.44 -11.78 -4.80
C SER A 23 1.02 -11.39 -4.98
N VAL A 24 1.79 -11.25 -3.90
CA VAL A 24 3.24 -10.96 -3.96
C VAL A 24 4.00 -12.11 -4.62
N LEU A 25 3.67 -13.35 -4.27
CA LEU A 25 4.32 -14.54 -4.83
C LEU A 25 4.08 -14.66 -6.33
N LEU A 26 2.83 -14.46 -6.79
CA LEU A 26 2.50 -14.44 -8.21
C LEU A 26 3.21 -13.32 -8.95
N LEU A 27 3.31 -12.14 -8.34
CA LEU A 27 4.03 -11.00 -8.92
C LEU A 27 5.52 -11.32 -9.10
N GLY A 28 6.13 -11.99 -8.12
CA GLY A 28 7.50 -12.52 -8.22
C GLY A 28 7.66 -13.53 -9.36
N VAL A 29 6.74 -14.49 -9.50
CA VAL A 29 6.75 -15.46 -10.60
C VAL A 29 6.64 -14.78 -11.95
N VAL A 30 5.74 -13.80 -12.10
CA VAL A 30 5.55 -13.03 -13.34
C VAL A 30 6.83 -12.27 -13.70
N LEU A 31 7.45 -11.59 -12.73
CA LEU A 31 8.70 -10.87 -12.95
C LEU A 31 9.83 -11.80 -13.41
N VAL A 32 10.01 -12.95 -12.77
CA VAL A 32 11.05 -13.92 -13.16
C VAL A 32 10.78 -14.54 -14.54
N THR A 33 9.51 -14.82 -14.86
CA THR A 33 9.14 -15.54 -16.08
C THR A 33 9.10 -14.63 -17.32
N TYR A 34 8.55 -13.42 -17.18
CA TYR A 34 8.32 -12.51 -18.31
C TYR A 34 9.38 -11.42 -18.44
N MET A 35 10.25 -11.23 -17.44
CA MET A 35 11.37 -10.30 -17.50
C MET A 35 12.71 -11.00 -17.21
N PRO A 36 13.07 -12.06 -17.97
CA PRO A 36 14.33 -12.77 -17.76
C PRO A 36 15.52 -11.85 -18.07
N GLY A 37 16.49 -11.81 -17.16
CA GLY A 37 17.68 -10.94 -17.29
C GLY A 37 17.48 -9.48 -16.88
N LEU A 38 16.27 -9.11 -16.45
CA LEU A 38 15.99 -7.76 -15.97
C LEU A 38 16.58 -7.60 -14.57
N ASN A 39 17.56 -6.71 -14.45
CA ASN A 39 18.09 -6.34 -13.14
C ASN A 39 17.03 -5.50 -12.44
N LEU A 40 16.21 -6.16 -11.61
CA LEU A 40 15.11 -5.54 -10.87
C LEU A 40 15.56 -4.30 -10.11
N ASN A 41 16.78 -4.31 -9.58
CA ASN A 41 17.33 -3.17 -8.85
C ASN A 41 17.54 -1.96 -9.78
N GLN A 42 18.11 -2.19 -10.95
CA GLN A 42 18.32 -1.16 -11.95
C GLN A 42 17.00 -0.65 -12.54
N TRP A 43 16.06 -1.54 -12.85
CA TRP A 43 14.75 -1.16 -13.35
C TRP A 43 13.92 -0.39 -12.32
N LEU A 44 13.98 -0.79 -11.05
CA LEU A 44 13.33 -0.05 -9.95
C LEU A 44 13.94 1.34 -9.79
N GLN A 45 15.26 1.50 -9.99
CA GLN A 45 15.91 2.81 -9.97
C GLN A 45 15.53 3.67 -11.19
N GLU A 46 15.52 3.10 -12.40
CA GLU A 46 15.13 3.80 -13.63
C GLU A 46 13.67 4.25 -13.60
N THR A 47 12.77 3.39 -13.10
CA THR A 47 11.34 3.69 -12.95
C THR A 47 11.00 4.43 -11.66
N ALA A 48 11.99 4.69 -10.79
CA ALA A 48 11.75 5.21 -9.45
C ALA A 48 10.95 6.52 -9.46
N ASN A 49 11.29 7.43 -10.37
CA ASN A 49 10.60 8.72 -10.50
C ASN A 49 9.17 8.55 -11.02
N GLY A 50 8.92 7.58 -11.92
CA GLY A 50 7.57 7.22 -12.35
C GLY A 50 6.74 6.66 -11.20
N TRP A 51 7.32 5.77 -10.40
CA TRP A 51 6.68 5.24 -9.19
C TRP A 51 6.41 6.32 -8.15
N MET A 52 7.28 7.32 -8.01
CA MET A 52 7.08 8.46 -7.11
C MET A 52 5.91 9.34 -7.58
N ALA A 53 5.86 9.67 -8.88
CA ALA A 53 4.73 10.42 -9.46
C ALA A 53 3.40 9.67 -9.31
N TRP A 54 3.40 8.36 -9.51
CA TRP A 54 2.23 7.51 -9.31
C TRP A 54 1.76 7.51 -7.84
N ARG A 55 2.69 7.39 -6.88
CA ARG A 55 2.35 7.45 -5.45
C ARG A 55 1.75 8.80 -5.06
N LEU A 56 2.31 9.92 -5.54
CA LEU A 56 1.75 11.26 -5.31
C LEU A 56 0.32 11.40 -5.85
N CYS A 57 0.06 10.82 -7.03
CA CYS A 57 -1.29 10.74 -7.58
C CYS A 57 -2.23 9.96 -6.65
N LEU A 58 -1.82 8.77 -6.20
CA LEU A 58 -2.60 7.96 -5.25
C LEU A 58 -2.84 8.68 -3.92
N TYR A 59 -1.85 9.38 -3.37
CA TYR A 59 -2.02 10.16 -2.14
C TYR A 59 -3.06 11.26 -2.32
N THR A 60 -3.06 11.93 -3.47
CA THR A 60 -4.05 12.96 -3.80
C THR A 60 -5.45 12.37 -3.91
N VAL A 61 -5.59 11.20 -4.54
CA VAL A 61 -6.87 10.47 -4.61
C VAL A 61 -7.36 10.09 -3.22
N VAL A 62 -6.49 9.54 -2.37
CA VAL A 62 -6.82 9.16 -0.98
C VAL A 62 -7.26 10.38 -0.17
N ILE A 63 -6.51 11.48 -0.24
CA ILE A 63 -6.86 12.74 0.44
C ILE A 63 -8.20 13.28 -0.09
N GLY A 64 -8.44 13.22 -1.41
CA GLY A 64 -9.71 13.65 -2.02
C GLY A 64 -10.91 12.82 -1.56
N LEU A 65 -10.73 11.49 -1.47
CA LEU A 65 -11.75 10.59 -0.91
C LEU A 65 -11.98 10.86 0.57
N MET A 66 -10.92 11.02 1.35
CA MET A 66 -11.02 11.38 2.77
C MET A 66 -11.73 12.72 2.95
N TYR A 67 -11.45 13.72 2.13
CA TYR A 67 -12.12 15.01 2.18
C TYR A 67 -13.61 14.91 1.84
N ARG A 68 -13.97 14.12 0.82
CA ARG A 68 -15.39 13.84 0.50
C ARG A 68 -16.11 13.15 1.65
N ILE A 69 -15.48 12.15 2.27
CA ILE A 69 -16.08 11.44 3.42
C ILE A 69 -16.15 12.36 4.63
N TYR A 70 -15.14 13.19 4.88
CA TYR A 70 -15.10 14.16 5.96
C TYR A 70 -16.29 15.13 5.93
N ARG A 71 -16.71 15.55 4.72
CA ARG A 71 -17.91 16.38 4.54
C ARG A 71 -19.21 15.70 5.01
N VAL A 72 -19.29 14.37 4.97
CA VAL A 72 -20.46 13.60 5.39
C VAL A 72 -20.33 13.15 6.86
N ARG A 73 -19.12 12.79 7.28
CA ARG A 73 -18.82 12.36 8.64
C ARG A 73 -17.40 12.81 9.02
N PRO A 74 -17.23 13.68 10.01
CA PRO A 74 -15.92 14.16 10.40
C PRO A 74 -15.06 13.02 10.92
N PHE A 75 -13.81 12.97 10.45
CA PHE A 75 -12.80 12.04 10.94
C PHE A 75 -12.10 12.61 12.17
N SER A 76 -11.63 11.72 13.06
CA SER A 76 -10.79 12.13 14.18
C SER A 76 -9.43 12.60 13.67
N VAL A 77 -8.84 13.57 14.37
CA VAL A 77 -7.49 14.09 14.07
C VAL A 77 -6.44 12.98 14.10
N GLN A 78 -6.65 11.96 14.94
CA GLN A 78 -5.81 10.76 15.02
C GLN A 78 -5.77 9.98 13.69
N LEU A 79 -6.91 9.89 12.99
CA LEU A 79 -6.99 9.17 11.71
C LEU A 79 -6.26 9.92 10.60
N TRP A 80 -6.34 11.25 10.60
CA TRP A 80 -5.51 12.11 9.73
C TRP A 80 -4.02 11.93 10.02
N GLY A 81 -3.64 11.94 11.30
CA GLY A 81 -2.25 11.71 11.71
C GLY A 81 -1.72 10.34 11.28
N LEU A 82 -2.52 9.28 11.39
CA LEU A 82 -2.15 7.94 10.93
C LEU A 82 -1.92 7.88 9.42
N VAL A 83 -2.78 8.52 8.62
CA VAL A 83 -2.62 8.54 7.16
C VAL A 83 -1.35 9.29 6.76
N ILE A 84 -1.07 10.43 7.39
CA ILE A 84 0.16 11.18 7.17
C ILE A 84 1.39 10.37 7.59
N ALA A 85 1.34 9.69 8.73
CA ALA A 85 2.43 8.84 9.21
C ALA A 85 2.71 7.67 8.25
N VAL A 86 1.67 7.07 7.67
CA VAL A 86 1.81 6.03 6.64
C VAL A 86 2.50 6.60 5.40
N PHE A 87 2.09 7.77 4.90
CA PHE A 87 2.73 8.40 3.73
C PHE A 87 4.21 8.71 4.02
N LEU A 88 4.52 9.27 5.19
CA LEU A 88 5.90 9.54 5.60
C LEU A 88 6.73 8.27 5.74
N THR A 89 6.16 7.19 6.27
CA THR A 89 6.86 5.91 6.41
C THR A 89 7.16 5.29 5.04
N VAL A 90 6.18 5.30 4.13
CA VAL A 90 6.34 4.78 2.76
C VAL A 90 7.39 5.57 1.99
N GLU A 91 7.35 6.90 2.06
CA GLU A 91 8.37 7.74 1.39
C GLU A 91 9.74 7.68 2.09
N GLY A 92 9.78 7.57 3.41
CA GLY A 92 11.00 7.40 4.17
C GLY A 92 11.73 6.10 3.80
N LEU A 93 11.00 4.98 3.73
CA LEU A 93 11.55 3.71 3.25
C LEU A 93 11.99 3.78 1.78
N ASN A 94 11.27 4.52 0.94
CA ASN A 94 11.61 4.73 -0.45
C ASN A 94 12.89 5.56 -0.64
N LEU A 95 13.09 6.59 0.19
CA LEU A 95 14.32 7.37 0.25
C LEU A 95 15.50 6.52 0.71
N LEU A 96 15.31 5.70 1.74
CA LEU A 96 16.32 4.75 2.21
C LEU A 96 16.69 3.71 1.15
N TYR A 97 15.75 3.34 0.27
CA TYR A 97 16.02 2.43 -0.85
C TYR A 97 16.76 3.08 -2.03
N ARG A 98 16.79 4.42 -2.09
CA ARG A 98 17.49 5.20 -3.11
C ARG A 98 18.88 5.68 -2.67
N LEU A 99 19.17 5.65 -1.36
CA LEU A 99 20.49 5.90 -0.77
C LEU A 99 21.38 4.67 -0.93
#